data_AF-A0AAD4WFS7-F1
#
_entry.id   AF-A0AAD4WFS7-F1
#
_cell.length_a   1.000
_cell.length_b   1.000
_cell.length_c   1.000
_cell.angle_alpha   90.00
_cell.angle_beta   90.00
_cell.angle_gamma   90.00
#
_symmetry.space_group_name_H-M   'P 1'
#
loop_
_entity.id
_entity.type
_entity.pdbx_description
1 polymer ?
#
loop_
_entity_poly.entity_id
_entity_poly.type
_entity_poly.pdbx_seq_one_letter_code
_entity_poly.pdbx_strand_id
1 'polypeptide(L)'
;MHQEKVQPDPATCHFVFSAYANSGFHSTAMEALQALSMRMICEEDGSFPEKAEFEDDFIFAEDLEAESRIVQLFKDSEENLAVALLNLRWCAVLGFPISWSPNQSPWARRLSSNYTARKGAT
;
A
#
# COMPACT_ATOMS: atom_id res chain seq x y z
N MET A 1 9.87 -3.76 9.79
CA MET A 1 8.64 -2.95 9.55
C MET A 1 7.42 -3.55 10.24
N HIS A 2 6.94 -4.75 9.87
CA HIS A 2 5.73 -5.29 10.51
C HIS A 2 5.88 -5.62 11.99
N GLN A 3 6.88 -6.43 12.33
CA GLN A 3 7.16 -6.86 13.71
C GLN A 3 7.46 -5.66 14.62
N GLU A 4 8.22 -4.69 14.11
CA GLU A 4 8.60 -3.47 14.83
C GLU A 4 7.54 -2.36 14.79
N LYS A 5 6.34 -2.62 14.25
CA LYS A 5 5.23 -1.65 14.10
C LYS A 5 5.62 -0.32 13.42
N VAL A 6 6.65 -0.33 12.57
CA VAL A 6 7.04 0.84 11.79
C VAL A 6 6.06 1.01 10.62
N GLN A 7 5.40 2.16 10.54
CA GLN A 7 4.59 2.58 9.39
C GLN A 7 5.50 3.04 8.24
N PRO A 8 5.23 2.62 6.99
CA PRO A 8 5.96 3.13 5.84
C PRO A 8 5.54 4.56 5.53
N ASP A 9 6.46 5.35 4.99
CA ASP A 9 6.21 6.68 4.44
C ASP A 9 6.17 6.64 2.89
N PRO A 10 5.81 7.75 2.21
CA PRO A 10 5.80 7.84 0.75
C PRO A 10 7.14 7.45 0.12
N ALA A 11 8.25 7.87 0.72
CA ALA A 11 9.60 7.57 0.22
C ALA A 11 9.90 6.06 0.26
N THR A 12 9.56 5.39 1.36
CA THR A 12 9.70 3.95 1.54
C THR A 12 8.93 3.19 0.47
N CYS A 13 7.68 3.60 0.20
CA CYS A 13 6.87 2.99 -0.86
C CYS A 13 7.54 3.14 -2.23
N HIS A 14 8.00 4.35 -2.55
CA HIS A 14 8.70 4.64 -3.80
C HIS A 14 9.99 3.81 -3.96
N PHE A 15 10.82 3.73 -2.93
CA PHE A 15 12.08 2.99 -2.99
C PHE A 15 11.87 1.49 -3.15
N VAL A 16 10.93 0.90 -2.41
CA VAL A 16 10.63 -0.54 -2.51
C VAL A 16 10.04 -0.88 -3.88
N PHE A 17 9.08 -0.09 -4.36
CA PHE A 17 8.52 -0.25 -5.70
C PHE A 17 9.62 -0.18 -6.77
N SER A 18 10.45 0.87 -6.73
CA SER A 18 11.51 1.10 -7.70
C SER A 18 12.56 -0.01 -7.69
N ALA A 19 12.92 -0.53 -6.51
CA ALA A 19 13.87 -1.64 -6.40
C ALA A 19 13.38 -2.90 -7.12
N TYR A 20 12.12 -3.29 -6.93
CA TYR A 20 11.53 -4.42 -7.64
C TYR A 20 11.33 -4.14 -9.13
N ALA A 21 10.83 -2.95 -9.48
CA ALA A 21 10.58 -2.57 -10.87
C ALA A 21 11.87 -2.51 -11.70
N ASN A 22 12.92 -1.90 -11.18
CA ASN A 22 14.24 -1.81 -11.83
C ASN A 22 14.92 -3.19 -11.97
N SER A 23 14.51 -4.16 -11.15
CA SER A 23 14.98 -5.54 -11.23
C SER A 23 14.09 -6.44 -12.12
N GLY A 24 13.07 -5.86 -12.79
CA GLY A 24 12.14 -6.59 -13.67
C GLY A 24 11.02 -7.35 -12.95
N PHE A 25 10.89 -7.21 -11.63
CA PHE A 25 9.86 -7.90 -10.84
C PHE A 25 8.57 -7.07 -10.73
N HIS A 26 7.97 -6.66 -11.85
CA HIS A 26 6.85 -5.71 -11.89
C HIS A 26 5.63 -6.14 -11.06
N SER A 27 5.20 -7.40 -11.14
CA SER A 27 4.08 -7.90 -10.30
C SER A 27 4.40 -7.80 -8.81
N THR A 28 5.65 -8.11 -8.42
CA THR A 28 6.07 -7.97 -7.02
C THR A 28 6.15 -6.50 -6.60
N ALA A 29 6.56 -5.60 -7.51
CA ALA A 29 6.55 -4.17 -7.26
C ALA A 29 5.13 -3.67 -6.95
N MET A 30 4.14 -4.07 -7.75
CA MET A 30 2.73 -3.70 -7.53
C MET A 30 2.17 -4.28 -6.23
N GLU A 31 2.42 -5.57 -5.94
CA GLU A 31 1.99 -6.17 -4.68
C GLU A 31 2.62 -5.48 -3.46
N ALA A 32 3.90 -5.09 -3.55
CA ALA A 32 4.59 -4.35 -2.50
C ALA A 32 4.01 -2.95 -2.32
N LEU A 33 3.78 -2.24 -3.43
CA LEU A 33 3.20 -0.89 -3.44
C LEU A 33 1.83 -0.89 -2.77
N GLN A 34 0.96 -1.83 -3.13
CA GLN A 34 -0.35 -2.02 -2.50
C GLN A 34 -0.21 -2.29 -1.00
N ALA A 35 0.61 -3.28 -0.61
CA ALA A 35 0.75 -3.68 0.78
C ALA A 35 1.30 -2.57 1.67
N LEU A 36 2.27 -1.80 1.17
CA LEU A 36 2.86 -0.67 1.90
C LEU A 36 1.91 0.53 1.96
N SER A 37 1.22 0.85 0.88
CA SER A 37 0.23 1.94 0.86
C SER A 37 -0.92 1.66 1.82
N MET A 38 -1.44 0.43 1.83
CA MET A 38 -2.46 0.01 2.80
C MET A 38 -1.96 0.14 4.24
N ARG A 39 -0.68 -0.11 4.48
CA ARG A 39 -0.06 -0.03 5.81
C ARG A 39 0.25 1.39 6.25
N MET A 40 0.38 2.32 5.31
CA MET A 40 0.59 3.75 5.57
C MET A 40 -0.65 4.41 6.18
N ILE A 41 -1.84 3.91 5.85
CA ILE A 41 -3.14 4.46 6.29
C ILE A 41 -3.88 3.56 7.28
N CYS A 42 -3.24 2.47 7.72
CA CYS A 42 -3.80 1.54 8.69
C CYS A 42 -3.40 1.98 10.11
N GLU A 43 -4.37 1.98 11.03
CA GLU A 43 -4.10 2.26 12.44
C GLU A 43 -3.21 1.18 13.07
N GLU A 44 -2.61 1.48 14.23
CA GLU A 44 -1.68 0.57 14.92
C GLU A 44 -2.30 -0.78 15.29
N ASP A 45 -3.62 -0.83 15.47
CA ASP A 45 -4.39 -2.04 15.78
C ASP A 45 -4.80 -2.84 14.54
N GLY A 46 -4.49 -2.34 13.33
CA GLY A 46 -4.89 -2.95 12.08
C GLY A 46 -6.27 -2.51 11.60
N SER A 47 -6.92 -1.56 12.28
CA SER A 47 -8.23 -1.05 11.89
C SER A 47 -8.14 0.02 10.80
N PHE A 48 -9.27 0.24 10.14
CA PHE A 48 -9.47 1.25 9.12
C PHE A 48 -10.78 1.96 9.44
N PRO A 49 -10.76 3.16 10.02
CA PRO A 49 -11.98 3.85 10.44
C PRO A 49 -12.92 4.14 9.27
N GLU A 50 -12.37 4.34 8.06
CA GLU A 50 -13.08 4.89 6.89
C GLU A 50 -12.97 4.00 5.64
N LYS A 51 -12.86 2.67 5.84
CA LYS A 51 -12.63 1.72 4.73
C LYS A 51 -13.62 1.87 3.56
N ALA A 52 -14.91 1.97 3.85
CA ALA A 52 -15.94 2.05 2.81
C ALA A 52 -15.85 3.35 2.01
N GLU A 53 -15.59 4.47 2.69
CA GLU A 53 -15.39 5.78 2.08
C GLU A 53 -14.14 5.79 1.18
N PHE A 54 -13.04 5.18 1.63
CA PHE A 54 -11.84 5.03 0.81
C PHE A 54 -12.07 4.19 -0.45
N GLU A 55 -12.83 3.09 -0.34
CA GLU A 55 -13.17 2.24 -1.48
C GLU A 55 -14.03 3.01 -2.50
N ASP A 56 -15.15 3.58 -2.04
CA ASP A 56 -16.19 4.12 -2.92
C ASP A 56 -15.81 5.48 -3.50
N ASP A 57 -15.24 6.39 -2.70
CA ASP A 57 -15.02 7.78 -3.12
C ASP A 57 -13.66 8.02 -3.78
N PHE A 58 -12.69 7.11 -3.58
CA PHE A 58 -11.31 7.30 -4.01
C PHE A 58 -10.75 6.14 -4.83
N ILE A 59 -10.73 4.91 -4.31
CA ILE A 59 -9.99 3.79 -4.91
C ILE A 59 -10.73 3.24 -6.13
N PHE A 60 -12.03 2.97 -6.01
CA PHE A 60 -12.85 2.38 -7.07
C PHE A 60 -13.77 3.39 -7.77
N ALA A 61 -13.75 4.65 -7.35
CA ALA A 61 -14.50 5.71 -8.00
C ALA A 61 -14.17 5.81 -9.50
N GLU A 62 -15.16 5.60 -10.37
CA GLU A 62 -14.97 5.60 -11.83
C GLU A 62 -15.06 7.01 -12.46
N ASP A 63 -15.44 8.02 -11.68
CA ASP A 63 -15.58 9.38 -12.18
C ASP A 63 -14.23 10.07 -12.44
N LEU A 64 -14.27 11.09 -13.30
CA LEU A 64 -13.09 11.86 -13.71
C LEU A 64 -12.51 12.74 -12.59
N GLU A 65 -13.24 12.93 -11.50
CA GLU A 65 -12.84 13.81 -10.39
C GLU A 65 -12.17 13.04 -9.24
N ALA A 66 -12.18 11.70 -9.27
CA ALA A 66 -11.62 10.86 -8.22
C ALA A 66 -10.16 11.20 -7.89
N GLU A 67 -9.29 11.31 -8.90
CA GLU A 67 -7.90 11.72 -8.66
C GLU A 67 -7.80 13.15 -8.12
N SER A 68 -8.66 14.07 -8.58
CA SER A 68 -8.70 15.44 -8.07
C SER A 68 -9.09 15.49 -6.60
N ARG A 69 -10.03 14.64 -6.14
CA ARG A 69 -10.37 14.52 -4.71
C ARG A 69 -9.16 14.09 -3.90
N ILE A 70 -8.40 13.09 -4.36
CA ILE A 70 -7.18 12.66 -3.67
C ILE A 70 -6.12 13.78 -3.65
N VAL A 71 -5.96 14.52 -4.75
CA VAL A 71 -4.99 15.63 -4.82
C VAL A 71 -5.34 16.77 -3.85
N GLN A 72 -6.62 16.96 -3.53
CA GLN A 72 -7.03 17.98 -2.56
C GLN A 72 -6.51 17.69 -1.14
N LEU A 73 -6.35 16.41 -0.76
CA LEU A 73 -5.85 15.99 0.56
C LEU A 73 -4.41 16.49 0.84
N PHE A 74 -3.60 16.74 -0.19
CA PHE A 74 -2.28 17.37 0.00
C PHE A 74 -2.38 18.79 0.56
N LYS A 75 -3.46 19.52 0.27
CA LYS A 75 -3.69 20.87 0.81
C LYS A 75 -4.00 20.84 2.30
N ASP A 76 -4.59 19.75 2.76
CA ASP A 76 -4.98 19.54 4.16
C ASP A 76 -3.85 18.91 4.99
N SER A 77 -2.62 18.85 4.43
CA SER A 77 -1.43 18.24 5.05
C SER A 77 -1.55 16.73 5.29
N GLU A 78 -2.45 16.05 4.58
CA GLU A 78 -2.65 14.60 4.66
C GLU A 78 -1.83 13.85 3.60
N GLU A 79 -0.54 14.19 3.48
CA GLU A 79 0.35 13.68 2.41
C GLU A 79 0.39 12.14 2.35
N ASN A 80 0.50 11.49 3.51
CA ASN A 80 0.53 10.03 3.60
C ASN A 80 -0.77 9.40 3.10
N LEU A 81 -1.92 9.97 3.48
CA LEU A 81 -3.24 9.50 3.03
C LEU A 81 -3.38 9.69 1.51
N ALA A 82 -3.05 10.88 1.02
CA ALA A 82 -3.13 11.21 -0.39
C ALA A 82 -2.27 10.27 -1.26
N VAL A 83 -1.00 10.06 -0.87
CA VAL A 83 -0.08 9.16 -1.60
C VAL A 83 -0.58 7.72 -1.55
N ALA A 84 -1.04 7.25 -0.38
CA ALA A 84 -1.55 5.89 -0.25
C ALA A 84 -2.80 5.65 -1.12
N LEU A 85 -3.77 6.57 -1.11
CA LEU A 85 -4.97 6.47 -1.94
C LEU A 85 -4.65 6.51 -3.44
N LEU A 86 -3.73 7.38 -3.87
CA LEU A 86 -3.25 7.40 -5.26
C LEU A 86 -2.63 6.07 -5.67
N ASN A 87 -1.76 5.51 -4.85
CA ASN A 87 -1.10 4.23 -5.12
C ASN A 87 -2.10 3.06 -5.16
N LEU A 88 -3.05 3.02 -4.21
CA LEU A 88 -4.09 2.00 -4.16
C LEU A 88 -5.02 2.09 -5.37
N ARG A 89 -5.45 3.30 -5.75
CA ARG A 89 -6.20 3.52 -6.99
C ARG A 89 -5.42 3.03 -8.21
N TRP A 90 -4.14 3.38 -8.31
CA TRP A 90 -3.31 2.93 -9.44
C TRP A 90 -3.18 1.40 -9.51
N CYS A 91 -3.06 0.73 -8.35
CA CYS A 91 -3.09 -0.73 -8.27
C CYS A 91 -4.44 -1.28 -8.78
N ALA A 92 -5.56 -0.72 -8.34
CA ALA A 92 -6.89 -1.14 -8.76
C ALA A 92 -7.12 -0.96 -10.27
N VAL A 93 -6.73 0.20 -10.82
CA VAL A 93 -6.83 0.50 -12.27
C VAL A 93 -6.01 -0.47 -13.11
N LEU A 94 -4.85 -0.91 -12.61
CA LEU A 94 -4.02 -1.93 -13.26
C LEU A 94 -4.49 -3.37 -13.01
N GLY A 95 -5.64 -3.56 -12.35
CA GLY A 95 -6.25 -4.87 -12.10
C GLY A 95 -5.67 -5.64 -10.91
N PHE A 96 -4.88 -5.00 -10.05
CA PHE A 96 -4.39 -5.63 -8.81
C PHE A 96 -5.46 -5.54 -7.72
N PRO A 97 -5.86 -6.67 -7.10
CA PRO A 97 -6.94 -6.68 -6.12
C PRO A 97 -6.51 -5.98 -4.82
N ILE A 98 -7.33 -5.03 -4.38
CA ILE A 98 -7.09 -4.34 -3.11
C ILE A 98 -7.44 -5.26 -1.95
N SER A 99 -6.56 -5.29 -0.96
CA SER A 99 -6.66 -6.12 0.23
C SER A 99 -6.40 -5.25 1.44
N TRP A 100 -7.40 -5.16 2.30
CA TRP A 100 -7.36 -4.45 3.58
C TRP A 100 -6.64 -5.24 4.67
N SER A 101 -5.96 -6.33 4.30
CA SER A 101 -5.09 -7.06 5.22
C SER A 101 -3.67 -7.02 4.68
N PRO A 102 -2.90 -5.93 4.92
CA PRO A 102 -1.57 -5.76 4.33
C PRO A 102 -0.63 -6.91 4.68
N ASN A 103 -0.79 -7.52 5.86
CA ASN A 103 0.00 -8.66 6.33
C ASN A 103 -0.36 -9.98 5.62
N GLN A 104 -1.56 -10.07 5.05
CA GLN A 104 -2.01 -11.23 4.27
C GLN A 104 -1.82 -11.03 2.76
N SER A 105 -1.24 -9.90 2.32
CA SER A 105 -0.86 -9.73 0.92
C SER A 105 0.11 -10.84 0.48
N PRO A 106 0.09 -11.29 -0.78
CA PRO A 106 1.04 -12.28 -1.28
C PRO A 106 2.49 -11.85 -1.05
N TRP A 107 2.79 -10.56 -1.22
CA TRP A 107 4.11 -9.99 -0.91
C TRP A 107 4.51 -10.14 0.57
N ALA A 108 3.63 -9.76 1.50
CA ALA A 108 3.91 -9.87 2.94
C ALA A 108 4.09 -11.33 3.38
N ARG A 109 3.28 -12.26 2.85
CA ARG A 109 3.45 -13.70 3.13
C ARG A 109 4.81 -14.21 2.66
N ARG A 110 5.23 -13.87 1.43
CA ARG A 110 6.55 -14.27 0.92
C ARG A 110 7.69 -13.72 1.79
N LEU A 111 7.60 -12.47 2.23
CA LEU A 111 8.60 -11.90 3.14
C LEU A 111 8.63 -12.60 4.50
N SER A 112 7.47 -12.90 5.08
CA SER A 112 7.36 -13.60 6.36
C SER A 112 8.00 -15.00 6.29
N SER A 113 7.66 -15.79 5.26
CA SER A 113 8.23 -17.12 5.04
C SER A 113 9.75 -17.08 4.82
N ASN A 114 10.25 -16.11 4.05
CA ASN A 114 11.68 -15.95 3.82
C ASN A 114 12.43 -15.55 5.09
N TYR A 115 11.83 -14.70 5.92
CA TYR A 115 12.42 -14.29 7.19
C TYR A 115 12.47 -15.46 8.19
N THR A 116 11.39 -16.22 8.34
CA THR A 116 11.37 -17.38 9.25
C THR A 116 12.36 -18.46 8.82
N ALA A 117 12.46 -18.74 7.51
CA ALA A 117 13.44 -19.67 6.98
C ALA A 117 14.89 -19.23 7.29
N ARG A 118 15.20 -17.94 7.13
CA ARG A 118 16.54 -17.40 7.44
C ARG A 118 16.84 -17.41 8.93
N LYS A 119 15.86 -17.09 9.78
CA LYS A 119 16.02 -17.09 11.24
C LYS A 119 16.14 -18.50 11.83
N GLY A 120 15.53 -19.51 11.19
CA GLY A 120 15.68 -20.91 11.60
C GLY A 120 16.98 -21.57 11.12
N ALA A 121 17.72 -20.92 10.21
CA ALA A 121 19.00 -21.40 9.68
C ALA A 121 20.23 -20.85 10.44
N THR A 122 20.01 -19.96 11.41
CA THR A 122 21.02 -19.38 12.33
C THR A 122 20.87 -19.96 13.71
#